data_AF-A0A1S8X2K9-F1
#
_entry.id   AF-A0A1S8X2K9-F1
#
_cell.length_a   1.000
_cell.length_b   1.000
_cell.length_c   1.000
_cell.angle_alpha   90.00
_cell.angle_beta   90.00
_cell.angle_gamma   90.00
#
_symmetry.space_group_name_H-M   'P 1'
#
loop_
_entity.id
_entity.type
_entity.pdbx_description
1 polymer ?
#
loop_
_entity_poly.entity_id
_entity_poly.type
_entity_poly.pdbx_seq_one_letter_code
_entity_poly.pdbx_strand_id
1 'polypeptide(L)'
;MPDETMADKRMSLSRETKHTTLYPPKKKRAINSLKADETIVVLPADKGRITVILEKAEFIDKANALLNDTTTHRRLQNDRRANLAN
;
A
#
# COMPACT_ATOMS: atom_id res chain seq x y z
N MET A 1 52.15 -24.18 -24.17
CA MET A 1 50.92 -24.91 -23.80
C MET A 1 50.14 -24.01 -22.84
N PRO A 2 49.10 -23.28 -23.28
CA PRO A 2 48.27 -22.49 -22.38
C PRO A 2 47.12 -23.32 -21.81
N ASP A 3 46.86 -23.03 -20.54
CA ASP A 3 45.97 -23.71 -19.59
C ASP A 3 44.48 -23.61 -19.98
N GLU A 4 43.79 -24.75 -19.88
CA GLU A 4 42.39 -24.92 -20.25
C GLU A 4 41.46 -24.45 -19.12
N THR A 5 40.58 -23.50 -19.48
CA THR A 5 39.21 -23.37 -18.96
C THR A 5 39.01 -23.21 -17.44
N MET A 6 38.80 -21.97 -17.00
CA MET A 6 37.77 -21.69 -16.00
C MET A 6 36.76 -20.68 -16.54
N ALA A 7 35.64 -21.25 -16.95
CA ALA A 7 34.36 -20.64 -17.27
C ALA A 7 34.14 -19.30 -16.57
N ASP A 8 34.10 -18.28 -17.41
CA ASP A 8 33.21 -17.11 -17.37
C ASP A 8 32.13 -17.22 -16.29
N LYS A 9 32.47 -16.75 -15.08
CA LYS A 9 31.53 -16.68 -13.96
C LYS A 9 30.63 -15.48 -14.24
N ARG A 10 29.61 -15.70 -15.07
CA ARG A 10 28.48 -14.80 -15.25
C ARG A 10 27.89 -14.53 -13.87
N MET A 11 28.32 -13.43 -13.27
CA MET A 11 27.72 -12.84 -12.09
C MET A 11 26.29 -12.48 -12.49
N SER A 12 25.33 -13.38 -12.26
CA SER A 12 23.93 -13.01 -12.27
C SER A 12 23.76 -12.02 -11.12
N LEU A 13 23.88 -10.73 -11.43
CA LEU A 13 23.21 -9.69 -10.67
C LEU A 13 21.72 -9.92 -10.86
N SER A 14 21.18 -10.94 -10.18
CA SER A 14 19.80 -10.93 -9.77
C SER A 14 19.65 -9.62 -9.03
N ARG A 15 19.03 -8.63 -9.69
CA ARG A 15 18.46 -7.48 -9.02
C ARG A 15 17.37 -8.03 -8.13
N GLU A 16 17.76 -8.57 -6.99
CA GLU A 16 16.87 -8.73 -5.87
C GLU A 16 16.69 -7.30 -5.36
N THR A 17 15.80 -6.55 -6.03
CA THR A 17 15.18 -5.37 -5.44
C THR A 17 14.30 -5.87 -4.30
N LYS A 18 14.96 -6.27 -3.21
CA LYS A 18 14.41 -6.13 -1.88
C LYS A 18 14.26 -4.63 -1.63
N HIS A 19 13.28 -4.02 -2.29
CA HIS A 19 12.61 -2.85 -1.75
C HIS A 19 11.83 -3.34 -0.53
N THR A 20 12.56 -3.78 0.51
CA THR A 20 11.97 -4.00 1.81
C THR A 20 11.65 -2.60 2.32
N THR A 21 10.39 -2.21 2.13
CA THR A 21 9.74 -0.99 2.60
C THR A 21 9.59 -1.00 4.12
N LEU A 22 10.66 -1.35 4.84
CA LEU A 22 10.63 -1.53 6.28
C LEU A 22 10.78 -0.17 6.95
N TYR A 23 9.65 0.41 7.37
CA TYR A 23 9.67 1.52 8.32
C TYR A 23 10.63 1.21 9.47
N PRO A 24 11.42 2.19 9.95
CA PRO A 24 12.28 2.00 11.12
C PRO A 24 11.47 1.40 12.28
N PRO A 25 12.05 0.51 13.11
CA PRO A 25 11.31 -0.18 14.17
C PRO A 25 10.53 0.76 15.09
N LYS A 26 11.07 1.95 15.39
CA LYS A 26 10.39 3.00 16.16
C LYS A 26 9.10 3.48 15.47
N LYS A 27 9.15 3.71 14.15
CA LYS A 27 7.98 4.13 13.35
C LYS A 27 6.93 3.03 13.31
N LYS A 28 7.32 1.76 13.17
CA LYS A 28 6.37 0.64 13.25
C LYS A 28 5.67 0.57 14.60
N ARG A 29 6.42 0.70 15.70
CA ARG A 29 5.86 0.69 17.06
C ARG A 29 4.87 1.84 17.26
N ALA A 30 5.23 3.05 16.83
CA ALA A 30 4.34 4.21 16.90
C ALA A 30 3.05 3.99 16.10
N ILE A 31 3.14 3.52 14.85
CA ILE A 31 1.96 3.21 14.02
C ILE A 31 1.09 2.13 14.66
N ASN A 32 1.69 1.06 15.19
CA ASN A 32 0.96 -0.01 15.84
C ASN A 32 0.27 0.47 17.13
N SER A 33 0.91 1.36 17.89
CA SER A 33 0.31 1.98 19.07
C SER A 33 -0.90 2.84 18.71
N LEU A 34 -0.83 3.59 17.60
CA LEU A 34 -1.95 4.40 17.12
C LEU A 34 -3.10 3.53 16.59
N LYS A 35 -2.79 2.40 15.95
CA LYS A 35 -3.80 1.43 15.50
C LYS A 35 -4.53 0.71 16.63
N ALA A 36 -3.96 0.71 17.84
CA ALA A 36 -4.63 0.14 19.01
C ALA A 36 -5.75 1.04 19.53
N ASP A 37 -5.73 2.32 19.17
CA ASP A 37 -6.80 3.26 19.48
C ASP A 37 -7.91 3.15 18.43
N GLU A 38 -9.09 2.65 18.84
CA GLU A 38 -10.25 2.46 17.96
C GLU A 38 -10.89 3.76 17.49
N THR A 39 -10.53 4.91 18.09
CA THR A 39 -10.98 6.25 17.69
C THR A 39 -10.13 6.84 16.58
N ILE A 40 -9.03 6.19 16.20
CA ILE A 40 -8.09 6.67 15.19
C ILE A 40 -8.14 5.79 13.95
N VAL A 41 -8.18 6.42 12.78
CA VAL A 41 -8.06 5.77 11.47
C VAL A 41 -6.67 6.04 10.90
N VAL A 42 -5.93 4.96 10.61
CA VAL A 42 -4.57 5.02 10.06
C VAL A 42 -4.55 4.42 8.65
N LEU A 43 -4.37 5.25 7.63
CA LEU A 43 -4.43 4.86 6.22
C LEU A 43 -3.11 5.09 5.49
N PRO A 44 -2.77 4.27 4.48
CA PRO A 44 -1.73 4.61 3.54
C PRO A 44 -2.14 5.87 2.75
N ALA A 45 -1.27 6.87 2.68
CA ALA A 45 -1.49 7.99 1.78
C ALA A 45 -1.36 7.54 0.32
N ASP A 46 -2.07 8.21 -0.59
CA ASP A 46 -1.93 8.04 -2.04
C ASP A 46 -0.50 8.36 -2.53
N LYS A 47 0.19 9.26 -1.81
CA LYS A 47 1.55 9.71 -2.13
C LYS A 47 2.62 9.06 -1.25
N GLY A 48 3.49 8.27 -1.89
CA GLY A 48 4.76 7.82 -1.31
C GLY A 48 4.61 6.88 -0.11
N ARG A 49 5.51 7.02 0.87
CA ARG A 49 5.55 6.22 2.13
C ARG A 49 4.99 7.00 3.32
N ILE A 50 3.97 7.81 3.06
CA ILE A 50 3.29 8.65 4.04
C ILE A 50 2.08 7.89 4.59
N THR A 51 1.76 8.14 5.85
CA THR A 51 0.61 7.58 6.54
C THR A 51 -0.28 8.74 6.97
N VAL A 52 -1.57 8.65 6.66
CA VAL A 52 -2.58 9.60 7.12
C VAL A 52 -3.16 9.08 8.43
N ILE A 53 -3.28 9.96 9.42
CA ILE A 53 -3.86 9.68 10.74
C ILE A 53 -5.02 10.66 10.89
N LEU A 54 -6.22 10.15 11.13
CA LEU A 54 -7.44 10.94 11.28
C LEU A 54 -8.25 10.43 12.46
N GLU A 55 -9.04 11.32 13.07
CA GLU A 55 -10.10 10.90 13.97
C GLU A 55 -11.15 10.11 13.18
N LYS A 56 -11.64 9.02 13.77
CA LYS A 56 -12.58 8.11 13.13
C LYS A 56 -13.92 8.76 12.82
N ALA A 57 -14.43 9.60 13.72
CA ALA A 57 -15.68 10.32 13.51
C ALA A 57 -15.57 11.24 12.28
N GLU A 58 -14.54 12.08 12.25
CA GLU A 58 -14.26 12.97 11.13
C GLU A 58 -14.04 12.22 9.81
N PHE A 59 -13.33 11.09 9.85
CA PHE A 59 -13.14 10.23 8.67
C PHE A 59 -14.46 9.68 8.14
N ILE A 60 -15.33 9.18 9.02
CA ILE A 60 -16.64 8.65 8.65
C ILE A 60 -17.50 9.75 8.04
N ASP A 61 -17.54 10.94 8.65
CA ASP A 61 -18.32 12.06 8.14
C ASP A 61 -17.88 12.48 6.75
N LYS A 62 -16.56 12.62 6.53
CA LYS A 62 -15.97 12.95 5.22
C LYS A 62 -16.23 11.87 4.19
N ALA A 63 -16.06 10.60 4.56
CA ALA A 63 -16.29 9.48 3.65
C ALA A 63 -17.77 9.41 3.23
N ASN A 64 -18.69 9.59 4.18
CA ASN A 64 -20.13 9.61 3.89
C ASN A 64 -20.51 10.82 3.03
N ALA A 65 -19.97 12.01 3.31
CA ALA A 65 -20.20 13.18 2.47
C ALA A 65 -19.75 12.93 1.02
N LEU A 66 -18.62 12.27 0.81
CA LEU A 66 -18.11 11.92 -0.51
C LEU A 66 -18.94 10.83 -1.20
N LEU A 67 -19.30 9.76 -0.48
CA LEU A 67 -20.02 8.61 -1.05
C LEU A 67 -21.50 8.90 -1.33
N ASN A 68 -22.10 9.82 -0.59
CA ASN A 68 -23.48 10.25 -0.80
C ASN A 68 -23.61 11.35 -1.86
N ASP A 69 -22.49 11.85 -2.40
CA ASP A 69 -22.52 12.80 -3.50
C ASP A 69 -22.95 12.11 -4.80
N THR A 70 -24.19 12.39 -5.20
CA THR A 70 -24.80 11.89 -6.45
C THR A 70 -24.57 12.82 -7.63
N THR A 71 -23.94 13.98 -7.41
CA THR A 71 -23.71 15.01 -8.43
C THR A 71 -22.40 14.82 -9.16
N THR A 72 -21.35 14.37 -8.46
CA THR A 72 -20.01 14.19 -9.03
C THR A 72 -19.71 12.75 -9.47
N HIS A 73 -20.40 11.76 -8.91
CA HIS A 73 -20.17 10.34 -9.19
C HIS A 73 -21.49 9.59 -9.38
N ARG A 74 -21.49 8.57 -10.25
CA ARG A 74 -22.65 7.68 -10.45
C ARG A 74 -22.49 6.39 -9.64
N ARG A 75 -23.51 6.04 -8.86
CA ARG A 75 -23.58 4.73 -8.17
C ARG A 75 -23.65 3.59 -9.19
N LEU A 76 -22.74 2.63 -9.07
CA LEU A 76 -22.78 1.40 -9.86
C LEU A 76 -23.81 0.45 -9.25
N GLN A 77 -24.71 -0.09 -10.07
CA GLN A 77 -25.75 -1.03 -9.61
C GLN A 77 -25.21 -2.45 -9.47
N ASN A 78 -24.23 -2.81 -10.30
CA ASN A 78 -23.61 -4.15 -10.33
C ASN A 78 -22.10 -4.01 -10.34
N ASP A 79 -21.41 -4.98 -9.75
CA ASP A 79 -19.96 -5.06 -9.86
C ASP A 79 -19.58 -5.47 -11.29
N ARG A 80 -18.88 -4.56 -11.99
CA ARG A 80 -18.38 -4.82 -13.36
C ARG A 80 -17.37 -5.96 -13.42
N ARG A 81 -16.72 -6.32 -12.30
CA ARG A 81 -15.74 -7.40 -12.23
C ARG A 81 -16.35 -8.80 -12.20
N ALA A 82 -17.61 -8.94 -11.82
CA ALA A 82 -18.29 -10.23 -11.78
C ALA A 82 -18.45 -10.87 -13.18
N ASN A 83 -18.51 -10.04 -14.23
CA ASN A 83 -18.76 -10.48 -15.61
C ASN A 83 -17.48 -10.84 -16.40
N LEU A 84 -16.30 -10.79 -15.77
CA LEU A 84 -15.00 -11.08 -16.39
C LEU A 84 -14.50 -12.51 -16.12
N ALA A 85 -15.25 -13.31 -15.36
CA ALA A 85 -14.98 -14.73 -15.17
C ALA A 85 -15.78 -15.54 -16.22
N ASN A 86 -15.20 -15.74 -17.41
CA ASN A 86 -15.61 -16.72 -18.41
C ASN A 86 -14.36 -17.22 -19.15
#